data_AF-P21745-F1
#
_entry.id   AF-P21745-F1
#
_cell.length_a   1.000
_cell.length_b   1.000
_cell.length_c   1.000
_cell.angle_alpha   90.00
_cell.angle_beta   90.00
_cell.angle_gamma   90.00
#
_symmetry.space_group_name_H-M   'P 1'
#
loop_
_entity.id
_entity.type
_entity.pdbx_description
1 polymer ?
#
loop_
_entity_poly.entity_id
_entity_poly.type
_entity_poly.pdbx_seq_one_letter_code
_entity_poly.pdbx_strand_id
1 'polypeptide(L)'
;MEFAHLTVLSLFCLAFVGITATSSGEDYWQSIWPNTPLPKTFSDLLIPSGKTNSLPIKSEELKQYSTLFFEHDLHPGKNFILGNTNSVGSIIRPFTKSRQGVTDSIWLANKEKQSLEDFCYSPTAIAEHKHCVSSLKSMIDQVISHFGSTKIKAISSNFAPYQDQYVVEDVKKVGDNAVMCHRLNFEKVVFNCHQVRDTTAYVVSLVASDGTKTKALTVCHHDTRGMNPELLYEALEVTPGTVPVCHFIGNKAAAWVPNHTADNLCVM
;
A
#
# COMPACT_ATOMS: atom_id res chain seq x y z
N MET A 1 37.90 -62.50 -43.86
CA MET A 1 38.70 -62.14 -42.68
C MET A 1 38.57 -60.63 -42.50
N GLU A 2 38.03 -60.01 -41.47
CA GLU A 2 37.20 -60.39 -40.32
C GLU A 2 36.36 -59.14 -39.97
N PHE A 3 35.08 -59.36 -39.69
CA PHE A 3 34.17 -58.73 -38.72
C PHE A 3 34.70 -57.53 -37.92
N ALA A 4 34.10 -56.34 -38.04
CA ALA A 4 32.90 -55.89 -37.32
C ALA A 4 33.09 -55.79 -35.80
N HIS A 5 33.18 -54.56 -35.28
CA HIS A 5 32.65 -54.22 -33.94
C HIS A 5 32.16 -52.77 -33.94
N LEU A 6 30.82 -52.64 -34.01
CA LEU A 6 30.09 -51.44 -33.62
C LEU A 6 30.33 -51.17 -32.13
N THR A 7 30.66 -49.93 -31.79
CA THR A 7 30.43 -49.35 -30.45
C THR A 7 29.47 -48.18 -30.59
N VAL A 8 28.18 -48.49 -30.39
CA VAL A 8 27.12 -47.50 -30.23
C VAL A 8 27.25 -46.89 -28.84
N LEU A 9 27.78 -45.68 -28.73
CA LEU A 9 27.68 -44.86 -27.52
C LEU A 9 26.33 -44.14 -27.53
N SER A 10 25.38 -44.68 -26.78
CA SER A 10 24.08 -44.05 -26.53
C SER A 10 24.25 -42.82 -25.62
N LEU A 11 24.13 -41.61 -26.18
CA LEU A 11 23.94 -40.38 -25.42
C LEU A 11 22.54 -40.36 -24.79
N PHE A 12 22.46 -40.56 -23.47
CA PHE A 12 21.28 -40.20 -22.68
C PHE A 12 21.45 -38.77 -22.15
N CYS A 13 21.04 -37.77 -22.94
CA CYS A 13 20.82 -36.42 -22.43
C CYS A 13 19.44 -36.40 -21.74
N LEU A 14 19.41 -36.63 -20.43
CA LEU A 14 18.27 -36.29 -19.59
C LEU A 14 18.16 -34.76 -19.52
N ALA A 15 17.42 -34.18 -20.46
CA ALA A 15 16.94 -32.82 -20.32
C ALA A 15 15.85 -32.81 -19.23
N PHE A 16 16.24 -32.44 -18.00
CA PHE A 16 15.27 -32.00 -16.99
C PHE A 16 14.64 -30.70 -17.49
N VAL A 17 13.54 -30.81 -18.23
CA VAL A 17 12.59 -29.71 -18.35
C VAL A 17 11.93 -29.60 -16.98
N GLY A 18 12.54 -28.83 -16.10
CA GLY A 18 11.87 -28.35 -14.90
C GLY A 18 10.65 -27.55 -15.35
N ILE A 19 9.48 -28.18 -15.28
CA ILE A 19 8.22 -27.45 -15.31
C ILE A 19 8.24 -26.62 -14.03
N THR A 20 8.77 -25.40 -14.10
CA THR A 20 8.47 -24.41 -13.07
C THR A 20 7.00 -24.09 -13.26
N ALA A 21 6.11 -24.89 -12.66
CA ALA A 21 4.77 -24.46 -12.38
C ALA A 21 4.95 -23.12 -11.68
N THR A 22 4.52 -22.03 -12.33
CA THR A 22 4.66 -20.69 -11.77
C THR A 22 3.91 -20.73 -10.45
N SER A 23 4.67 -20.79 -9.34
CA SER A 23 4.16 -20.77 -7.98
C SER A 23 3.13 -19.64 -7.94
N SER A 24 1.90 -19.98 -7.55
CA SER A 24 0.86 -18.95 -7.46
C SER A 24 1.36 -17.85 -6.53
N GLY A 25 0.90 -16.61 -6.71
CA GLY A 25 1.33 -15.52 -5.81
C GLY A 25 1.13 -15.89 -4.33
N GLU A 26 0.09 -16.68 -4.05
CA GLU A 26 -0.22 -17.21 -2.72
C GLU A 26 0.80 -18.25 -2.24
N ASP A 27 1.18 -19.23 -3.08
CA ASP A 27 2.25 -20.18 -2.76
C ASP A 27 3.56 -19.45 -2.48
N TYR A 28 3.87 -18.41 -3.26
CA TYR A 28 5.06 -17.60 -3.04
C TYR A 28 5.01 -16.85 -1.71
N TRP A 29 3.87 -16.25 -1.37
CA TRP A 29 3.63 -15.66 -0.04
C TRP A 29 3.87 -16.68 1.09
N GLN A 30 3.26 -17.87 0.99
CA GLN A 30 3.39 -18.93 1.99
C GLN A 30 4.83 -19.46 2.09
N SER A 31 5.59 -19.45 1.00
CA SER A 31 7.01 -19.84 1.02
C SER A 31 7.89 -18.89 1.82
N ILE A 32 7.55 -17.59 1.87
CA ILE A 32 8.29 -16.57 2.63
C ILE A 32 7.77 -16.46 4.06
N TRP A 33 6.44 -16.47 4.25
CA TRP A 33 5.79 -16.31 5.55
C TRP A 33 4.73 -17.40 5.83
N PRO A 34 5.15 -18.64 6.13
CA PRO A 34 4.24 -19.80 6.24
C PRO A 34 3.20 -19.70 7.36
N ASN A 35 3.45 -18.85 8.37
CA ASN A 35 2.56 -18.64 9.52
C ASN A 35 1.84 -17.28 9.48
N THR A 36 1.91 -16.55 8.36
CA THR A 36 1.30 -15.23 8.23
C THR A 36 0.21 -15.29 7.15
N PRO A 37 -1.07 -15.05 7.49
CA PRO A 37 -2.12 -14.95 6.49
C PRO A 37 -1.86 -13.82 5.48
N LEU A 38 -2.19 -14.06 4.21
CA LEU A 38 -2.17 -13.01 3.18
C LEU A 38 -3.20 -11.92 3.53
N PRO A 39 -2.82 -10.64 3.67
CA PRO A 39 -3.77 -9.57 3.88
C PRO A 39 -4.82 -9.52 2.75
N LYS A 40 -6.10 -9.43 3.13
CA LYS A 40 -7.23 -9.36 2.18
C LYS A 40 -7.07 -8.22 1.16
N THR A 41 -6.38 -7.14 1.51
CA THR A 41 -6.09 -6.05 0.57
C THR A 41 -5.29 -6.52 -0.65
N PHE A 42 -4.38 -7.49 -0.48
CA PHE A 42 -3.54 -8.02 -1.57
C PHE A 42 -4.16 -9.19 -2.33
N SER A 43 -5.28 -9.75 -1.87
CA SER A 43 -5.93 -10.86 -2.59
C SER A 43 -6.38 -10.48 -4.00
N ASP A 44 -6.62 -9.18 -4.25
CA ASP A 44 -6.96 -8.67 -5.57
C ASP A 44 -5.84 -8.96 -6.61
N LEU A 45 -4.58 -9.11 -6.17
CA LEU A 45 -3.44 -9.48 -7.03
C LEU A 45 -3.42 -10.96 -7.45
N LEU A 46 -4.27 -11.80 -6.83
CA LEU A 46 -4.43 -13.21 -7.19
C LEU A 46 -5.49 -13.42 -8.28
N ILE A 47 -6.26 -12.37 -8.61
CA ILE A 47 -7.31 -12.44 -9.62
C ILE A 47 -6.65 -12.50 -11.01
N PRO A 48 -6.94 -13.53 -11.84
CA PRO A 48 -6.39 -13.61 -13.19
C PRO A 48 -6.72 -12.38 -14.02
N SER A 49 -5.74 -11.92 -14.81
CA SER A 49 -5.93 -10.81 -15.75
C SER A 49 -7.12 -11.10 -16.67
N GLY A 50 -8.04 -10.13 -16.78
CA GLY A 50 -9.27 -10.26 -17.58
C GLY A 50 -10.51 -10.75 -16.80
N LYS A 51 -10.38 -11.19 -15.54
CA LYS A 51 -11.54 -11.38 -14.64
C LYS A 51 -11.85 -10.16 -13.77
N THR A 52 -10.98 -9.17 -13.80
CA THR A 52 -11.16 -7.89 -13.11
C THR A 52 -12.07 -7.02 -13.97
N ASN A 53 -13.37 -7.36 -14.05
CA ASN A 53 -14.37 -6.50 -14.69
C ASN A 53 -14.50 -5.20 -13.89
N SER A 54 -13.55 -4.30 -14.09
CA SER A 54 -13.48 -2.98 -13.50
C SER A 54 -13.74 -2.99 -12.00
N LEU A 55 -12.99 -3.78 -11.20
CA LEU A 55 -13.14 -3.80 -9.74
C LEU A 55 -12.85 -2.40 -9.19
N PRO A 56 -13.86 -1.51 -9.04
CA PRO A 56 -13.57 -0.13 -8.75
C PRO A 56 -13.30 -0.05 -7.25
N ILE A 57 -12.38 0.82 -6.85
CA ILE A 57 -12.38 1.24 -5.44
C ILE A 57 -13.69 1.98 -5.21
N LYS A 58 -14.50 1.52 -4.27
CA LYS A 58 -15.82 2.10 -4.02
C LYS A 58 -15.70 3.50 -3.46
N SER A 59 -16.69 4.35 -3.69
CA SER A 59 -16.66 5.75 -3.26
C SER A 59 -16.47 5.88 -1.73
N GLU A 60 -17.01 4.94 -0.96
CA GLU A 60 -16.90 4.93 0.50
C GLU A 60 -15.48 4.54 0.95
N GLU A 61 -14.77 3.73 0.16
CA GLU A 61 -13.37 3.40 0.41
C GLU A 61 -12.45 4.60 0.08
N LEU A 62 -12.81 5.42 -0.91
CA LEU A 62 -12.07 6.64 -1.26
C LEU A 62 -12.03 7.65 -0.11
N LYS A 63 -13.12 7.77 0.65
CA LYS A 63 -13.22 8.65 1.83
C LYS A 63 -12.09 8.41 2.85
N GLN A 64 -11.67 7.16 2.98
CA GLN A 64 -10.61 6.76 3.92
C GLN A 64 -9.27 7.38 3.53
N TYR A 65 -8.94 7.38 2.24
CA TYR A 65 -7.70 7.95 1.70
C TYR A 65 -7.67 9.48 1.78
N SER A 66 -8.82 10.12 1.66
CA SER A 66 -8.95 11.58 1.65
C SER A 66 -8.89 12.26 3.02
N THR A 67 -8.88 11.49 4.11
CA THR A 67 -8.99 12.07 5.46
C THR A 67 -7.62 12.53 5.95
N LEU A 68 -7.30 13.80 5.73
CA LEU A 68 -6.10 14.46 6.26
C LEU A 68 -6.37 15.02 7.67
N PHE A 69 -5.37 14.98 8.55
CA PHE A 69 -5.47 15.51 9.91
C PHE A 69 -4.09 15.81 10.51
N PHE A 70 -4.05 16.50 11.64
CA PHE A 70 -2.80 16.78 12.36
C PHE A 70 -2.41 15.64 13.29
N GLU A 71 -1.12 15.40 13.46
CA GLU A 71 -0.64 14.33 14.35
C GLU A 71 -1.13 14.49 15.80
N HIS A 72 -1.27 15.73 16.29
CA HIS A 72 -1.76 15.99 17.64
C HIS A 72 -3.25 15.65 17.83
N ASP A 73 -4.01 15.39 16.76
CA ASP A 73 -5.39 14.87 16.83
C ASP A 73 -5.41 13.36 17.09
N LEU A 74 -4.27 12.67 16.97
CA LEU A 74 -4.18 11.23 17.11
C LEU A 74 -4.11 10.81 18.60
N HIS A 75 -5.21 10.98 19.32
CA HIS A 75 -5.32 10.63 20.74
C HIS A 75 -6.70 10.01 21.08
N PRO A 76 -6.80 9.20 22.16
CA PRO A 76 -8.07 8.66 22.62
C PRO A 76 -9.15 9.74 22.82
N GLY A 77 -10.38 9.44 22.40
CA GLY A 77 -11.53 10.36 22.45
C GLY A 77 -11.64 11.33 21.27
N LYS A 78 -10.64 11.43 20.38
CA LYS A 78 -10.79 12.22 19.15
C LYS A 78 -11.85 11.60 18.25
N ASN A 79 -12.74 12.44 17.74
CA ASN A 79 -13.69 12.07 16.70
C ASN A 79 -13.10 12.36 15.31
N PHE A 80 -13.18 11.38 14.42
CA PHE A 80 -12.87 11.50 13.00
C PHE A 80 -14.11 11.29 12.16
N ILE A 81 -14.28 12.13 11.14
CA ILE A 81 -15.29 11.97 10.09
C ILE A 81 -14.55 11.70 8.78
N LEU A 82 -14.64 10.47 8.28
CA LEU A 82 -13.95 10.05 7.07
C LEU A 82 -14.50 10.78 5.84
N GLY A 83 -13.58 11.27 5.02
CA GLY A 83 -13.90 12.04 3.83
C GLY A 83 -14.37 13.47 4.11
N ASN A 84 -14.41 13.92 5.37
CA ASN A 84 -14.70 15.31 5.68
C ASN A 84 -13.48 16.19 5.42
N THR A 85 -13.26 16.49 4.15
CA THR A 85 -12.67 17.76 3.76
C THR A 85 -13.83 18.75 3.69
N ASN A 86 -13.81 19.83 4.45
CA ASN A 86 -14.79 20.91 4.33
C ASN A 86 -14.74 21.66 2.96
N SER A 87 -14.23 21.02 1.88
CA SER A 87 -13.83 21.68 0.63
C SER A 87 -13.83 20.83 -0.65
N VAL A 88 -13.72 19.49 -0.64
CA VAL A 88 -13.57 18.74 -1.92
C VAL A 88 -14.87 18.66 -2.74
N GLY A 89 -16.03 18.86 -2.11
CA GLY A 89 -17.33 18.86 -2.80
C GLY A 89 -17.61 20.07 -3.70
N SER A 90 -16.82 21.14 -3.64
CA SER A 90 -17.13 22.41 -4.33
C SER A 90 -16.14 22.82 -5.43
N ILE A 91 -15.07 22.06 -5.68
CA ILE A 91 -14.02 22.48 -6.61
C ILE A 91 -13.59 21.30 -7.49
N ILE A 92 -14.39 21.00 -8.52
CA ILE A 92 -13.87 20.51 -9.80
C ILE A 92 -13.14 21.69 -10.46
N ARG A 93 -12.05 22.19 -9.85
CA ARG A 93 -11.06 22.96 -10.62
C ARG A 93 -9.98 21.96 -11.00
N PRO A 94 -9.68 21.81 -12.29
CA PRO A 94 -8.46 21.13 -12.70
C PRO A 94 -7.30 21.82 -11.97
N PHE A 95 -6.49 21.07 -11.24
CA PHE A 95 -5.24 21.57 -10.67
C PHE A 95 -4.49 22.32 -11.77
N THR A 96 -4.20 23.60 -11.52
CA THR A 96 -3.65 24.49 -12.58
C THR A 96 -2.22 24.10 -12.99
N LYS A 97 -1.55 23.31 -12.15
CA LYS A 97 -0.27 22.65 -12.44
C LYS A 97 -0.31 21.24 -11.85
N SER A 98 -0.05 20.22 -12.67
CA SER A 98 0.27 18.89 -12.15
C SER A 98 1.58 19.02 -11.35
N ARG A 99 1.51 18.90 -10.02
CA ARG A 99 2.70 18.79 -9.18
C ARG A 99 2.77 17.35 -8.67
N GLN A 100 3.55 16.57 -9.41
CA GLN A 100 3.73 15.14 -9.17
C GLN A 100 4.24 14.87 -7.75
N GLY A 101 3.50 14.02 -7.04
CA GLY A 101 3.80 13.54 -5.70
C GLY A 101 2.63 12.72 -5.14
N VAL A 102 2.89 11.98 -4.05
CA VAL A 102 1.93 11.05 -3.43
C VAL A 102 0.55 11.68 -3.23
N THR A 103 0.48 12.95 -2.83
CA THR A 103 -0.79 13.64 -2.67
C THR A 103 -1.64 13.59 -3.94
N ASP A 104 -1.11 13.98 -5.10
CA ASP A 104 -1.87 13.98 -6.36
C ASP A 104 -2.30 12.57 -6.79
N SER A 105 -1.60 11.54 -6.32
CA SER A 105 -1.94 10.14 -6.58
C SER A 105 -2.96 9.53 -5.60
N ILE A 106 -2.96 9.96 -4.34
CA ILE A 106 -3.93 9.53 -3.31
C ILE A 106 -5.32 10.07 -3.67
N TRP A 107 -5.37 11.30 -4.20
CA TRP A 107 -6.59 11.89 -4.71
C TRP A 107 -6.83 11.42 -6.14
N LEU A 108 -7.49 10.27 -6.25
CA LEU A 108 -7.98 9.64 -7.48
C LEU A 108 -8.87 10.56 -8.37
N ALA A 109 -8.95 11.86 -8.09
CA ALA A 109 -9.60 12.89 -8.88
C ALA A 109 -8.93 13.15 -10.24
N ASN A 110 -7.63 12.80 -10.42
CA ASN A 110 -6.96 12.96 -11.72
C ASN A 110 -7.14 11.76 -12.68
N LYS A 111 -7.92 10.75 -12.29
CA LYS A 111 -8.08 9.48 -13.04
C LYS A 111 -8.49 9.63 -14.50
N GLU A 112 -9.25 10.67 -14.86
CA GLU A 112 -9.76 10.77 -16.23
C GLU A 112 -8.69 11.16 -17.25
N LYS A 113 -7.49 11.56 -16.82
CA LYS A 113 -6.47 12.08 -17.75
C LYS A 113 -5.13 11.34 -17.73
N GLN A 114 -4.85 10.52 -16.72
CA GLN A 114 -3.53 9.87 -16.58
C GLN A 114 -3.62 8.38 -16.89
N SER A 115 -2.78 7.90 -17.82
CA SER A 115 -2.66 6.47 -18.07
C SER A 115 -1.94 5.76 -16.90
N LEU A 116 -2.12 4.45 -16.78
CA LEU A 116 -1.38 3.64 -15.79
C LEU A 116 0.14 3.78 -15.98
N GLU A 117 0.59 3.84 -17.22
CA GLU A 117 2.01 4.01 -17.57
C GLU A 117 2.52 5.37 -17.11
N ASP A 118 1.83 6.46 -17.48
CA ASP A 118 2.18 7.81 -17.05
C ASP A 118 2.19 7.94 -15.52
N PHE A 119 1.28 7.25 -14.84
CA PHE A 119 1.25 7.21 -13.39
C PHE A 119 2.50 6.53 -12.83
N CYS A 120 2.79 5.31 -13.27
CA CYS A 120 3.86 4.49 -12.72
C CYS A 120 5.26 5.03 -13.02
N TYR A 121 5.44 5.72 -14.14
CA TYR A 121 6.71 6.32 -14.56
C TYR A 121 6.81 7.82 -14.28
N SER A 122 5.78 8.44 -13.68
CA SER A 122 5.88 9.84 -13.26
C SER A 122 6.99 10.04 -12.23
N PRO A 123 7.63 11.22 -12.18
CA PRO A 123 8.52 11.63 -11.11
C PRO A 123 7.94 11.39 -9.70
N THR A 124 8.83 11.14 -8.74
CA THR A 124 8.49 11.03 -7.32
C THR A 124 8.44 12.40 -6.65
N ALA A 125 7.72 12.48 -5.52
CA ALA A 125 7.81 13.62 -4.61
C ALA A 125 9.22 13.74 -4.01
N ILE A 126 9.46 14.87 -3.34
CA ILE A 126 10.69 15.07 -2.55
C ILE A 126 10.84 13.92 -1.56
N ALA A 127 12.01 13.27 -1.59
CA ALA A 127 12.35 12.18 -0.69
C ALA A 127 11.42 10.95 -0.75
N GLU A 128 10.72 10.76 -1.86
CA GLU A 128 9.90 9.57 -2.13
C GLU A 128 10.63 8.58 -3.04
N HIS A 129 10.52 7.29 -2.71
CA HIS A 129 10.80 6.17 -3.61
C HIS A 129 9.48 5.44 -3.89
N LYS A 130 9.16 5.19 -5.17
CA LYS A 130 7.92 4.51 -5.57
C LYS A 130 8.13 3.48 -6.67
N HIS A 131 7.30 2.44 -6.65
CA HIS A 131 7.25 1.39 -7.66
C HIS A 131 5.82 0.87 -7.82
N CYS A 132 5.37 0.73 -9.07
CA CYS A 132 4.15 -0.01 -9.37
C CYS A 132 4.42 -1.52 -9.43
N VAL A 133 3.51 -2.30 -8.85
CA VAL A 133 3.56 -3.78 -8.89
C VAL A 133 2.21 -4.33 -9.33
N SER A 134 2.24 -5.29 -10.26
CA SER A 134 1.03 -5.92 -10.81
C SER A 134 0.90 -7.41 -10.50
N SER A 135 1.73 -7.92 -9.58
CA SER A 135 1.63 -9.29 -9.07
C SER A 135 2.07 -9.32 -7.61
N LEU A 136 1.53 -10.29 -6.85
CA LEU A 136 1.92 -10.47 -5.46
C LEU A 136 3.42 -10.81 -5.34
N LYS A 137 3.96 -11.62 -6.26
CA LYS A 137 5.39 -11.92 -6.31
C LYS A 137 6.25 -10.67 -6.48
N SER A 138 5.93 -9.82 -7.45
CA SER A 138 6.69 -8.58 -7.67
C SER A 138 6.59 -7.64 -6.47
N MET A 139 5.45 -7.60 -5.77
CA MET A 139 5.32 -6.83 -4.54
C MET A 139 6.27 -7.35 -3.46
N ILE A 140 6.25 -8.65 -3.20
CA ILE A 140 7.09 -9.32 -2.20
C ILE A 140 8.58 -9.10 -2.48
N ASP A 141 9.01 -9.30 -3.72
CA ASP A 141 10.41 -9.11 -4.14
C ASP A 141 10.86 -7.67 -3.87
N GLN A 142 10.03 -6.68 -4.22
CA GLN A 142 10.34 -5.25 -4.05
C GLN A 142 10.42 -4.85 -2.57
N VAL A 143 9.49 -5.31 -1.72
CA VAL A 143 9.53 -4.95 -0.29
C VAL A 143 10.68 -5.64 0.43
N ILE A 144 10.99 -6.90 0.10
CA ILE A 144 12.17 -7.58 0.66
C ILE A 144 13.45 -6.88 0.23
N SER A 145 13.55 -6.51 -1.06
CA SER A 145 14.70 -5.76 -1.57
C SER A 145 14.84 -4.40 -0.88
N HIS A 146 13.72 -3.71 -0.63
CA HIS A 146 13.71 -2.43 0.05
C HIS A 146 14.22 -2.54 1.50
N PHE A 147 13.67 -3.48 2.28
CA PHE A 147 14.06 -3.66 3.68
C PHE A 147 15.35 -4.46 3.86
N GLY A 148 15.88 -5.07 2.81
CA GLY A 148 17.03 -5.99 2.87
C GLY A 148 16.78 -7.24 3.72
N SER A 149 15.52 -7.60 3.96
CA SER A 149 15.14 -8.64 4.93
C SER A 149 13.75 -9.20 4.68
N THR A 150 13.57 -10.48 5.01
CA THR A 150 12.24 -11.14 5.07
C THR A 150 11.56 -10.93 6.42
N LYS A 151 12.25 -10.39 7.43
CA LYS A 151 11.69 -10.07 8.77
C LYS A 151 10.87 -8.79 8.71
N ILE A 152 9.82 -8.79 7.90
CA ILE A 152 8.88 -7.70 7.70
C ILE A 152 7.45 -8.22 7.84
N LYS A 153 6.50 -7.31 8.04
CA LYS A 153 5.07 -7.65 8.12
C LYS A 153 4.24 -6.61 7.39
N ALA A 154 3.12 -7.07 6.83
CA ALA A 154 2.10 -6.21 6.25
C ALA A 154 1.01 -5.89 7.29
N ILE A 155 0.55 -4.64 7.32
CA ILE A 155 -0.53 -4.15 8.17
C ILE A 155 -1.54 -3.45 7.29
N SER A 156 -2.81 -3.83 7.38
CA SER A 156 -3.91 -3.20 6.63
C SER A 156 -4.97 -2.64 7.58
N SER A 157 -5.68 -1.62 7.12
CA SER A 157 -6.90 -1.14 7.78
C SER A 157 -8.07 -2.10 7.58
N ASN A 158 -9.06 -2.01 8.47
CA ASN A 158 -10.35 -2.70 8.32
C ASN A 158 -11.50 -1.79 8.77
N PHE A 159 -11.72 -0.67 8.08
CA PHE A 159 -12.86 0.21 8.33
C PHE A 159 -14.19 -0.52 8.15
N ALA A 160 -15.14 -0.24 9.04
CA ALA A 160 -16.49 -0.77 8.97
C ALA A 160 -17.21 -0.29 7.71
N PRO A 161 -17.94 -1.17 6.98
CA PRO A 161 -18.75 -0.74 5.85
C PRO A 161 -19.81 0.27 6.26
N TYR A 162 -20.06 1.27 5.40
CA TYR A 162 -21.13 2.27 5.58
C TYR A 162 -21.02 3.16 6.83
N GLN A 163 -19.84 3.20 7.45
CA GLN A 163 -19.54 4.08 8.59
C GLN A 163 -18.55 5.16 8.13
N ASP A 164 -18.76 6.41 8.56
CA ASP A 164 -17.83 7.53 8.34
C ASP A 164 -17.39 8.19 9.64
N GLN A 165 -18.08 7.96 10.75
CA GLN A 165 -17.76 8.55 12.04
C GLN A 165 -17.11 7.53 12.96
N TYR A 166 -15.97 7.91 13.53
CA TYR A 166 -15.20 7.06 14.43
C TYR A 166 -14.66 7.84 15.61
N VAL A 167 -14.61 7.18 16.77
CA VAL A 167 -13.90 7.67 17.96
C VAL A 167 -12.61 6.87 18.15
N VAL A 168 -11.51 7.55 18.43
CA VAL A 168 -10.24 6.90 18.76
C VAL A 168 -10.31 6.26 20.14
N GLU A 169 -10.01 4.97 20.23
CA GLU A 169 -9.90 4.21 21.48
C GLU A 169 -8.44 4.08 21.93
N ASP A 170 -7.52 3.78 21.00
CA ASP A 170 -6.09 3.57 21.28
C ASP A 170 -5.25 3.89 20.04
N VAL A 171 -3.98 4.27 20.26
CA VAL A 171 -3.02 4.62 19.21
C VAL A 171 -1.70 3.92 19.50
N LYS A 172 -1.24 3.09 18.56
CA LYS A 172 0.01 2.34 18.68
C LYS A 172 0.93 2.61 17.50
N LYS A 173 2.12 3.16 17.75
CA LYS A 173 3.19 3.25 16.75
C LYS A 173 3.59 1.85 16.28
N VAL A 174 3.69 1.65 14.97
CA VAL A 174 4.07 0.36 14.36
C VAL A 174 5.38 0.38 13.59
N GLY A 175 5.88 1.56 13.22
CA GLY A 175 7.17 1.72 12.58
C GLY A 175 7.38 3.12 12.02
N ASP A 176 8.63 3.46 11.74
CA ASP A 176 8.99 4.65 10.97
C ASP A 176 9.36 4.25 9.54
N ASN A 177 9.21 5.16 8.58
CA ASN A 177 9.59 4.96 7.19
C ASN A 177 8.98 3.68 6.58
N ALA A 178 7.69 3.47 6.81
CA ALA A 178 6.97 2.31 6.30
C ALA A 178 6.78 2.41 4.77
N VAL A 179 6.82 1.27 4.06
CA VAL A 179 6.46 1.22 2.64
C VAL A 179 4.95 1.05 2.53
N MET A 180 4.27 2.05 1.99
CA MET A 180 2.82 2.05 1.78
C MET A 180 2.48 1.54 0.38
N CYS A 181 1.67 0.50 0.26
CA CYS A 181 1.18 -0.03 -1.01
C CYS A 181 -0.31 0.25 -1.17
N HIS A 182 -0.68 1.04 -2.17
CA HIS A 182 -2.06 1.44 -2.46
C HIS A 182 -2.55 0.80 -3.76
N ARG A 183 -3.70 0.15 -3.73
CA ARG A 183 -4.35 -0.30 -4.96
C ARG A 183 -4.71 0.91 -5.80
N LEU A 184 -4.32 0.88 -7.06
CA LEU A 184 -4.71 1.87 -8.05
C LEU A 184 -6.06 1.49 -8.66
N ASN A 185 -6.87 2.48 -8.99
CA ASN A 185 -8.22 2.27 -9.49
C ASN A 185 -8.24 2.10 -11.04
N PHE A 186 -7.30 1.36 -11.63
CA PHE A 186 -7.29 1.05 -13.07
C PHE A 186 -8.02 -0.28 -13.36
N GLU A 187 -8.31 -0.56 -14.64
CA GLU A 187 -8.92 -1.84 -15.05
C GLU A 187 -8.05 -3.05 -14.64
N LYS A 188 -6.73 -2.89 -14.78
CA LYS A 188 -5.73 -3.84 -14.29
C LYS A 188 -5.45 -3.58 -12.81
N VAL A 189 -5.44 -4.64 -11.99
CA VAL A 189 -5.02 -4.53 -10.58
C VAL A 189 -3.53 -4.22 -10.53
N VAL A 190 -3.22 -3.02 -10.06
CA VAL A 190 -1.85 -2.56 -9.81
C VAL A 190 -1.84 -1.90 -8.45
N PHE A 191 -0.76 -2.10 -7.70
CA PHE A 191 -0.48 -1.37 -6.48
C PHE A 191 0.66 -0.38 -6.73
N ASN A 192 0.52 0.85 -6.25
CA ASN A 192 1.63 1.78 -6.11
C ASN A 192 2.21 1.61 -4.70
N CYS A 193 3.42 1.05 -4.62
CA CYS A 193 4.17 0.96 -3.38
C CYS A 193 5.14 2.12 -3.30
N HIS A 194 5.09 2.89 -2.22
CA HIS A 194 5.96 4.05 -2.03
C HIS A 194 6.41 4.19 -0.59
N GLN A 195 7.54 4.85 -0.40
CA GLN A 195 8.02 5.29 0.90
C GLN A 195 8.48 6.74 0.79
N VAL A 196 7.96 7.56 1.69
CA VAL A 196 8.44 8.92 1.93
C VAL A 196 9.30 8.89 3.19
N ARG A 197 10.45 9.56 3.15
CA ARG A 197 11.30 9.74 4.34
C ARG A 197 10.55 10.51 5.43
N ASP A 198 10.99 10.32 6.67
CA ASP A 198 10.49 11.03 7.85
C ASP A 198 8.97 10.82 8.01
N THR A 199 8.57 9.56 8.01
CA THR A 199 7.18 9.14 8.26
C THR A 199 7.09 8.24 9.49
N THR A 200 5.96 8.33 10.20
CA THR A 200 5.63 7.40 11.29
C THR A 200 4.27 6.76 11.01
N ALA A 201 4.21 5.44 11.04
CA ALA A 201 2.98 4.68 10.89
C ALA A 201 2.41 4.27 12.26
N TYR A 202 1.09 4.37 12.39
CA TYR A 202 0.35 3.99 13.59
C TYR A 202 -0.81 3.07 13.25
N VAL A 203 -1.11 2.12 14.14
CA VAL A 203 -2.38 1.42 14.18
C VAL A 203 -3.27 2.08 15.23
N VAL A 204 -4.47 2.44 14.81
CA VAL A 204 -5.46 3.18 15.58
C VAL A 204 -6.65 2.25 15.81
N SER A 205 -6.97 1.99 17.07
CA SER A 205 -8.22 1.32 17.43
C SER A 205 -9.33 2.37 17.36
N LEU A 206 -10.34 2.11 16.55
CA LEU A 206 -11.45 3.02 16.26
C LEU A 206 -12.78 2.35 16.61
N VAL A 207 -13.74 3.14 17.08
CA VAL A 207 -15.12 2.69 17.33
C VAL A 207 -16.07 3.49 16.44
N ALA A 208 -16.80 2.80 15.57
CA ALA A 208 -17.81 3.41 14.71
C ALA A 208 -19.05 3.85 15.50
N SER A 209 -19.92 4.67 14.90
CA SER A 209 -21.17 5.12 15.53
C SER A 209 -22.12 3.98 15.94
N ASP A 210 -22.08 2.83 15.26
CA ASP A 210 -22.85 1.63 15.61
C ASP A 210 -22.20 0.75 16.69
N GLY A 211 -21.05 1.17 17.24
CA GLY A 211 -20.28 0.42 18.23
C GLY A 211 -19.29 -0.59 17.63
N THR A 212 -19.22 -0.73 16.30
CA THR A 212 -18.26 -1.63 15.64
C THR A 212 -16.82 -1.18 15.94
N LYS A 213 -16.05 -2.06 16.56
CA LYS A 213 -14.61 -1.87 16.77
C LYS A 213 -13.82 -2.24 15.52
N THR A 214 -12.89 -1.38 15.13
CA THR A 214 -12.03 -1.55 13.96
C THR A 214 -10.59 -1.14 14.28
N LYS A 215 -9.65 -1.60 13.47
CA LYS A 215 -8.26 -1.13 13.46
C LYS A 215 -7.99 -0.46 12.13
N ALA A 216 -7.57 0.80 12.18
CA ALA A 216 -7.14 1.56 11.03
C ALA A 216 -5.63 1.79 11.10
N LEU A 217 -4.99 1.73 9.95
CA LEU A 217 -3.63 2.18 9.76
C LEU A 217 -3.66 3.67 9.36
N THR A 218 -2.76 4.46 9.94
CA THR A 218 -2.49 5.84 9.52
C THR A 218 -0.99 6.05 9.37
N VAL A 219 -0.60 7.00 8.53
CA VAL A 219 0.77 7.47 8.40
C VAL A 219 0.80 8.98 8.61
N CYS A 220 1.79 9.43 9.37
CA CYS A 220 2.11 10.84 9.56
C CYS A 220 3.40 11.15 8.81
N HIS A 221 3.38 12.21 8.00
CA HIS A 221 4.53 12.75 7.29
C HIS A 221 5.06 13.95 8.05
N HIS A 222 6.31 13.88 8.48
CA HIS A 222 6.98 14.96 9.22
C HIS A 222 7.63 15.97 8.28
N ASP A 223 8.06 15.54 7.10
CA ASP A 223 8.45 16.43 6.00
C ASP A 223 7.33 16.51 4.96
N THR A 224 6.54 17.57 5.03
CA THR A 224 5.41 17.81 4.12
C THR A 224 5.78 18.65 2.91
N ARG A 225 7.06 19.02 2.70
CA ARG A 225 7.49 19.88 1.56
C ARG A 225 7.20 19.28 0.19
N GLY A 226 7.15 17.95 0.10
CA GLY A 226 6.80 17.22 -1.12
C GLY A 226 5.30 17.08 -1.41
N MET A 227 4.43 17.56 -0.50
CA MET A 227 2.98 17.46 -0.65
C MET A 227 2.40 18.59 -1.51
N ASN A 228 1.25 18.34 -2.14
CA ASN A 228 0.55 19.34 -2.93
C ASN A 228 0.09 20.51 -2.03
N PRO A 229 0.54 21.75 -2.30
CA PRO A 229 0.19 22.92 -1.51
C PRO A 229 -1.29 23.29 -1.59
N GLU A 230 -1.93 23.15 -2.76
CA GLU A 230 -3.35 23.46 -2.95
C GLU A 230 -4.19 22.52 -2.08
N LEU A 231 -3.89 21.22 -2.13
CA LEU A 231 -4.55 20.22 -1.31
C LEU A 231 -4.36 20.46 0.20
N LEU A 232 -3.12 20.69 0.64
CA LEU A 232 -2.85 20.92 2.07
C LEU A 232 -3.57 22.17 2.58
N TYR A 233 -3.60 23.22 1.78
CA TYR A 233 -4.31 24.44 2.12
C TYR A 233 -5.83 24.23 2.14
N GLU A 234 -6.39 23.53 1.15
CA GLU A 234 -7.82 23.24 1.07
C GLU A 234 -8.31 22.32 2.20
N ALA A 235 -7.48 21.38 2.65
CA ALA A 235 -7.86 20.40 3.66
C ALA A 235 -7.58 20.85 5.10
N LEU A 236 -6.47 21.54 5.33
CA LEU A 236 -5.95 21.83 6.67
C LEU A 236 -5.51 23.29 6.85
N GLU A 237 -5.61 24.14 5.82
CA GLU A 237 -5.18 25.55 5.85
C GLU A 237 -3.68 25.72 6.17
N VAL A 238 -2.84 24.76 5.79
CA VAL A 238 -1.39 24.78 6.03
C VAL A 238 -0.55 24.80 4.76
N THR A 239 0.69 25.23 4.89
CA THR A 239 1.68 25.25 3.81
C THR A 239 2.61 24.03 3.93
N PRO A 240 3.03 23.39 2.82
CA PRO A 240 4.07 22.35 2.85
C PRO A 240 5.31 22.75 3.67
N GLY A 241 5.76 21.85 4.55
CA GLY A 241 6.97 22.01 5.34
C GLY A 241 6.80 22.75 6.68
N THR A 242 5.57 23.13 7.08
CA THR A 242 5.36 23.86 8.34
C THR A 242 4.96 22.96 9.50
N VAL A 243 4.22 21.88 9.25
CA VAL A 243 3.71 20.95 10.27
C VAL A 243 3.62 19.52 9.73
N PRO A 244 3.68 18.50 10.61
CA PRO A 244 3.35 17.14 10.24
C PRO A 244 1.89 17.00 9.81
N VAL A 245 1.65 16.20 8.77
CA VAL A 245 0.31 15.89 8.26
C VAL A 245 0.14 14.38 8.22
N CYS A 246 -0.97 13.90 8.77
CA CYS A 246 -1.33 12.50 8.78
C CYS A 246 -2.51 12.23 7.85
N HIS A 247 -2.63 10.97 7.44
CA HIS A 247 -3.82 10.49 6.75
C HIS A 247 -4.06 9.00 7.02
N PHE A 248 -5.34 8.62 7.03
CA PHE A 248 -5.70 7.21 7.11
C PHE A 248 -5.34 6.47 5.83
N ILE A 249 -5.04 5.18 5.99
CA ILE A 249 -4.79 4.23 4.90
C ILE A 249 -6.07 3.43 4.67
N GLY A 250 -6.66 3.47 3.47
CA GLY A 250 -7.90 2.76 3.21
C GLY A 250 -7.78 1.23 3.15
N ASN A 251 -8.93 0.54 3.11
CA ASN A 251 -9.03 -0.93 3.13
C ASN A 251 -8.38 -1.62 1.91
N LYS A 252 -8.11 -0.87 0.84
CA LYS A 252 -7.42 -1.33 -0.39
C LYS A 252 -5.93 -0.94 -0.41
N ALA A 253 -5.35 -0.71 0.76
CA ALA A 253 -3.94 -0.43 0.94
C ALA A 253 -3.37 -1.13 2.20
N ALA A 254 -2.05 -1.19 2.30
CA ALA A 254 -1.34 -1.69 3.47
C ALA A 254 0.05 -1.06 3.61
N ALA A 255 0.54 -1.01 4.85
CA ALA A 255 1.93 -0.70 5.17
C ALA A 255 2.74 -1.98 5.28
N TRP A 256 3.97 -1.94 4.83
CA TRP A 256 5.02 -2.87 5.18
C TRP A 256 5.96 -2.21 6.18
N VAL A 257 6.24 -2.92 7.27
CA VAL A 257 7.14 -2.47 8.34
C VAL A 257 8.08 -3.60 8.76
N PRO A 258 9.27 -3.28 9.30
CA PRO A 258 10.10 -4.29 9.97
C PRO A 258 9.33 -5.03 11.08
N ASN A 259 9.56 -6.34 11.18
CA ASN A 259 8.94 -7.17 12.20
C ASN A 259 9.96 -7.54 13.29
N HIS A 260 10.03 -6.72 14.33
CA HIS A 260 10.96 -6.91 15.46
C HIS A 260 10.47 -7.92 16.53
N THR A 261 9.39 -8.67 16.29
CA THR A 261 8.81 -9.57 17.32
C THR A 261 9.58 -10.89 17.54
N ALA A 262 10.90 -10.90 17.33
CA ALA A 262 11.75 -12.07 17.56
C ALA A 262 12.88 -11.88 18.61
N ASP A 263 13.05 -10.70 19.22
CA ASP A 263 14.16 -10.46 20.16
C ASP A 263 13.80 -10.56 21.66
N ASN A 264 12.62 -11.10 22.00
CA ASN A 264 12.20 -11.34 23.40
C ASN A 264 12.00 -12.82 23.77
N LEU A 265 12.54 -13.77 22.98
CA LEU A 265 12.79 -15.13 23.46
C LEU A 265 14.29 -15.28 23.74
N CYS A 266 14.63 -15.62 24.99
CA CYS A 266 15.96 -15.90 25.56
C CYS A 266 16.65 -14.74 26.32
N VAL A 267 16.20 -14.47 27.55
CA VAL A 267 17.08 -14.44 28.75
C VAL A 267 16.23 -14.92 29.95
N MET A 268 16.43 -16.18 30.37
CA MET A 268 16.34 -16.59 31.77
C MET A 268 17.77 -16.76 32.26
#